data_AF-A0A8B6E5V8-F1
#
_entry.id   AF-A0A8B6E5V8-F1
#
_cell.length_a   1.000
_cell.length_b   1.000
_cell.length_c   1.000
_cell.angle_alpha   90.00
_cell.angle_beta   90.00
_cell.angle_gamma   90.00
#
_symmetry.space_group_name_H-M   'P 1'
#
loop_
_entity.id
_entity.type
_entity.pdbx_description
1 polymer ?
#
loop_
_entity_poly.entity_id
_entity_poly.type
_entity_poly.pdbx_seq_one_letter_code
_entity_poly.pdbx_strand_id
1 'polypeptide(L)' 'MDTQNCPICELRFSRKDNMLRHHRNKHGISQPYLQSDDEYPPPPPPPKDNSLPSPPPPPSPPLPRKGR' A
#
# COMPACT_ATOMS: atom_id res chain seq x y z
N MET A 1 1.88 -16.86 -26.24
CA MET A 1 2.43 -15.48 -26.16
C MET A 1 1.36 -14.58 -25.58
N ASP A 2 1.26 -14.58 -24.27
CA ASP A 2 0.40 -13.71 -23.47
C ASP A 2 0.90 -12.25 -23.54
N THR A 3 0.28 -11.44 -24.40
CA THR A 3 0.59 -10.01 -24.49
C THR A 3 -0.13 -9.24 -23.39
N GLN A 4 0.59 -8.38 -22.68
CA GLN A 4 0.05 -7.58 -21.58
C GLN A 4 -0.23 -6.16 -22.06
N ASN A 5 -1.48 -5.71 -21.93
CA ASN A 5 -1.94 -4.40 -22.36
C ASN A 5 -2.14 -3.48 -21.15
N CYS A 6 -1.81 -2.20 -21.33
CA CYS A 6 -2.06 -1.19 -20.30
C CYS A 6 -3.56 -0.87 -20.25
N PRO A 7 -4.26 -0.91 -19.10
CA PRO A 7 -5.70 -0.65 -19.04
C PRO A 7 -6.09 0.83 -19.23
N ILE A 8 -5.11 1.74 -19.33
CA ILE A 8 -5.36 3.20 -19.40
C ILE A 8 -5.13 3.75 -20.79
N CYS A 9 -4.10 3.26 -21.48
CA CYS A 9 -3.76 3.70 -22.82
C CYS A 9 -3.65 2.54 -23.82
N GLU A 10 -4.04 1.34 -23.41
CA GLU A 10 -4.17 0.13 -24.24
C GLU A 10 -2.87 -0.27 -24.96
N LEU A 11 -1.73 0.25 -24.49
CA LEU A 11 -0.43 -0.02 -25.09
C LEU A 11 -0.07 -1.48 -24.88
N ARG A 12 0.27 -2.17 -25.97
CA ARG A 12 0.58 -3.60 -25.97
C ARG A 12 2.06 -3.81 -25.68
N PHE A 13 2.35 -4.67 -24.71
CA PHE A 13 3.69 -5.08 -24.35
C PHE A 13 3.84 -6.59 -24.49
N SER A 14 5.02 -7.01 -24.94
CA SER A 14 5.37 -8.44 -25.03
C SER A 14 5.63 -9.08 -23.67
N ARG A 15 5.77 -8.29 -22.59
CA ARG A 15 6.03 -8.76 -21.23
C ARG A 15 5.30 -7.91 -20.21
N LYS A 16 4.85 -8.55 -19.14
CA LYS A 16 4.18 -7.90 -18.01
C LYS A 16 5.04 -6.85 -17.31
N ASP A 17 6.33 -7.13 -17.14
CA ASP A 17 7.27 -6.23 -16.44
C ASP A 17 7.36 -4.85 -17.11
N ASN A 18 7.36 -4.84 -18.45
CA ASN A 18 7.41 -3.62 -19.24
C ASN A 18 6.10 -2.84 -19.13
N MET A 19 4.96 -3.53 -19.16
CA MET A 19 3.66 -2.91 -18.93
C MET A 19 3.58 -2.28 -17.53
N LEU A 20 3.99 -2.99 -16.47
CA LEU A 20 4.05 -2.50 -15.09
C LEU A 20 4.94 -1.26 -14.93
N ARG A 21 6.13 -1.24 -15.57
CA ARG A 21 7.02 -0.08 -15.56
C ARG A 21 6.41 1.09 -16.32
N HIS A 22 5.79 0.83 -17.47
CA HIS A 22 5.05 1.85 -18.21
C HIS A 22 3.90 2.42 -17.38
N HIS A 23 3.10 1.57 -16.75
CA HIS A 23 1.94 1.93 -15.95
C HIS A 23 2.35 2.84 -14.77
N ARG A 24 3.47 2.50 -14.09
CA ARG A 24 4.07 3.35 -13.05
C ARG A 24 4.57 4.69 -13.57
N ASN A 25 5.35 4.70 -14.66
CA ASN A 25 6.01 5.92 -15.11
C ASN A 25 5.10 6.88 -15.89
N LYS A 26 4.09 6.35 -16.59
CA LYS A 26 3.19 7.14 -17.44
C LYS A 26 1.90 7.53 -16.73
N HIS A 27 1.41 6.68 -15.83
CA HIS A 27 0.16 6.92 -15.13
C HIS A 27 0.34 7.12 -13.63
N GLY A 28 1.56 6.96 -13.09
CA GLY A 28 1.83 7.14 -11.66
C GLY A 28 1.23 6.04 -10.79
N ILE A 29 0.81 4.92 -11.38
CA ILE A 29 0.07 3.88 -10.67
C ILE A 29 1.05 2.83 -10.19
N SER A 30 1.44 2.93 -8.93
CA SER A 30 2.10 1.84 -8.20
C SER A 30 1.06 0.79 -7.84
N GLN A 31 0.68 -0.06 -8.81
CA GLN A 31 -0.14 -1.22 -8.51
C GLN A 31 0.64 -2.17 -7.59
N PRO A 32 0.14 -2.44 -6.36
CA PRO A 32 0.79 -3.38 -5.47
C PRO A 32 0.26 -4.77 -5.81
N TYR A 33 1.08 -5.56 -6.52
CA TYR A 33 0.86 -7.01 -6.67
C TYR A 33 -0.47 -7.32 -7.40
N LEU A 34 -0.47 -7.75 -8.65
CA LEU A 34 -0.87 -9.12 -8.95
C LEU A 34 -0.97 -9.24 -10.47
N GLN A 35 -0.43 -10.33 -10.99
CA GLN A 35 -0.93 -11.08 -12.14
C GLN A 35 0.12 -12.17 -12.34
N SER A 36 -0.05 -13.22 -11.55
CA SER A 36 0.45 -14.53 -11.88
C SER A 36 -0.73 -15.42 -11.52
N ASP A 37 -1.57 -15.65 -12.52
CA ASP A 37 -2.32 -16.89 -12.66
C ASP A 37 -1.31 -18.03 -12.47
N ASP A 38 -1.19 -18.52 -11.23
CA ASP A 38 -1.15 -19.93 -10.86
C ASP A 38 -0.96 -20.02 -9.34
N GLU A 39 -1.93 -20.65 -8.66
CA GLU A 39 -1.81 -21.28 -7.36
C GLU A 39 -1.35 -20.44 -6.14
N TYR A 40 -2.25 -19.63 -5.58
CA TYR A 40 -2.45 -19.51 -4.12
C TYR A 40 -3.74 -18.70 -3.87
N PRO A 41 -4.72 -19.19 -3.08
CA PRO A 41 -5.76 -18.29 -2.59
C PRO A 41 -5.08 -17.11 -1.88
N PRO A 42 -5.52 -15.87 -2.10
CA PRO A 42 -4.88 -14.71 -1.48
C PRO A 42 -4.80 -14.95 0.03
N PRO A 43 -3.65 -14.69 0.68
CA PRO A 43 -3.57 -14.80 2.14
C PRO A 43 -4.71 -14.00 2.77
N PRO A 44 -5.38 -14.53 3.81
CA PRO A 44 -6.51 -13.84 4.43
C PRO A 44 -6.08 -12.41 4.78
N PRO A 45 -6.95 -11.41 4.56
CA PRO A 45 -6.61 -10.02 4.85
C PRO A 45 -6.14 -9.92 6.30
N PRO A 46 -5.10 -9.12 6.60
CA PRO A 46 -4.67 -8.92 7.97
C PRO A 46 -5.87 -8.45 8.79
N PRO A 47 -6.04 -8.93 10.04
CA PRO A 47 -7.14 -8.48 10.87
C PRO A 47 -7.06 -6.96 10.97
N LYS A 48 -8.12 -6.29 10.51
CA LYS A 48 -8.32 -4.84 10.62
C LYS A 48 -8.61 -4.39 12.05
N ASP A 49 -7.98 -5.03 13.02
CA ASP A 49 -8.03 -4.54 14.39
C ASP A 49 -7.07 -3.36 14.48
N ASN A 50 -7.57 -2.21 14.03
CA ASN A 50 -6.95 -0.91 14.20
C ASN A 50 -7.09 -0.42 15.65
N SER A 51 -7.33 -1.33 16.59
CA SER A 51 -7.45 -1.08 18.02
C SER A 51 -6.07 -1.11 18.67
N LEU A 52 -5.12 -0.32 18.14
CA LEU A 52 -4.02 0.07 19.00
C LEU A 52 -4.63 0.92 20.13
N PRO A 53 -4.46 0.56 21.41
CA PRO A 53 -4.85 1.45 22.49
C PRO A 53 -4.10 2.77 22.30
N SER A 54 -4.82 3.88 22.36
CA SER A 54 -4.20 5.20 22.24
C SER A 54 -3.01 5.32 23.21
N PRO A 55 -1.88 5.90 22.79
CA PRO A 55 -0.75 6.08 23.70
C PRO A 55 -1.19 6.86 24.94
N PRO A 56 -0.66 6.53 26.14
CA PRO A 56 -1.04 7.23 27.36
C PRO A 56 -0.69 8.72 27.25
N PRO A 57 -1.47 9.62 27.87
CA PRO A 57 -1.18 11.04 27.84
C PRO A 57 0.17 11.32 28.53
N PRO A 58 0.92 12.35 28.08
CA PRO A 58 2.18 12.72 28.70
C PRO A 58 1.97 13.17 30.16
N PRO A 59 2.97 13.03 31.03
CA PRO A 59 2.88 13.47 32.42
C PRO A 59 2.63 14.98 32.50
N SER A 60 1.75 15.39 33.41
CA SER A 60 1.45 16.81 33.63
C SER A 60 2.70 17.55 34.14
N PRO A 61 2.92 18.80 33.69
CA PRO A 61 4.04 19.61 34.18
C PRO A 61 3.90 19.89 35.69
N PRO A 62 5.01 20.07 36.42
CA PRO A 62 4.98 20.33 37.85
C PRO A 62 4.25 21.64 38.15
N LEU A 63 3.32 21.60 39.11
CA LEU A 63 2.60 22.79 39.56
C LEU A 63 3.58 23.78 40.21
N PRO A 64 3.42 25.09 39.99
CA PRO A 64 4.24 26.09 40.66
C PRO A 64 4.00 26.01 42.16
N ARG A 65 5.08 25.83 42.92
CA ARG A 65 5.06 25.91 44.38
C ARG A 65 4.59 27.32 44.77
N LYS A 66 3.39 27.42 45.33
CA LYS A 66 2.86 28.67 45.87
C LYS A 66 3.63 28.98 47.15
N GLY A 67 4.67 29.80 47.02
CA GLY A 67 5.44 30.32 48.15
C GLY A 67 4.52 31.15 49.06
N ARG A 68 4.60 30.88 50.37
CA ARG A 68 4.03 31.75 51.40
C ARG A 68 4.89 32.98 51.58
#